data_AF-A0A0S3T846-F1
#
_entry.id   AF-A0A0S3T846-F1
#
_cell.length_a   1.000
_cell.length_b   1.000
_cell.length_c   1.000
_cell.angle_alpha   90.00
_cell.angle_beta   90.00
_cell.angle_gamma   90.00
#
_symmetry.space_group_name_H-M   'P 1'
#
loop_
_entity.id
_entity.type
_entity.pdbx_description
1 polymer ?
#
loop_
_entity_poly.entity_id
_entity_poly.type
_entity_poly.pdbx_seq_one_letter_code
_entity_poly.pdbx_strand_id
1 'polypeptide(L)'
;DRLFECLPNSLRPSNSGKQSEGGGRNHSGKQSSEAVTFALPTLIPPRVIPLLHDLAQQMVQAGHQQQLFRIYRETRATVLEQSLRKLGVERLSKDDVQRMQWEVLEAKIGNWIHYMRISVR
;
A
#
# COMPACT_ATOMS: atom_id res chain seq x y z
N ASP A 1 -0.06 9.95 8.27
CA ASP A 1 0.53 8.78 7.58
C ASP A 1 1.33 9.22 6.37
N ARG A 2 2.59 8.79 6.23
CA ARG A 2 3.46 9.15 5.08
C ARG A 2 3.40 8.16 3.90
N LEU A 3 2.52 7.16 3.94
CA LEU A 3 2.42 6.09 2.91
C LEU A 3 2.34 6.63 1.47
N PHE A 4 1.68 7.77 1.27
CA PHE A 4 1.50 8.40 -0.04
C PHE A 4 2.60 9.40 -0.43
N GLU A 5 3.48 9.79 0.50
CA GLU A 5 4.61 10.70 0.21
C GLU A 5 5.70 10.00 -0.59
N CYS A 6 5.82 8.69 -0.41
CA CYS A 6 6.74 7.82 -1.16
C CYS A 6 6.22 7.42 -2.56
N LEU A 7 5.01 7.85 -2.94
CA LEU A 7 4.43 7.55 -4.25
C LEU A 7 4.73 8.64 -5.28
N PRO A 8 5.07 8.27 -6.52
CA PRO A 8 5.12 9.20 -7.65
C PRO A 8 3.78 9.90 -7.84
N ASN A 9 3.81 11.13 -8.35
CA ASN A 9 2.63 11.96 -8.55
C ASN A 9 1.54 11.29 -9.40
N SER A 10 1.92 10.43 -10.36
CA SER A 10 1.01 9.65 -11.20
C SER A 10 0.30 8.50 -10.49
N LEU A 11 0.82 8.01 -9.35
CA LEU A 11 0.22 6.91 -8.58
C LEU A 11 -0.46 7.36 -7.28
N ARG A 12 -0.28 8.61 -6.88
CA ARG A 12 -0.84 9.17 -5.64
C ARG A 12 -2.37 9.33 -5.77
N PRO A 13 -3.19 8.93 -4.78
CA PRO A 13 -4.64 9.09 -4.87
C PRO A 13 -5.03 10.57 -4.86
N SER A 14 -5.82 10.99 -5.84
CA SER A 14 -6.35 12.35 -5.94
C SER A 14 -7.28 12.65 -4.76
N ASN A 15 -6.89 13.61 -3.92
CA ASN A 15 -7.69 14.03 -2.78
C ASN A 15 -8.94 14.78 -3.25
N SER A 16 -10.13 14.16 -3.11
CA SER A 16 -11.44 14.69 -3.53
C SER A 16 -11.99 15.79 -2.60
N GLY A 17 -11.12 16.72 -2.18
CA GLY A 17 -11.49 17.96 -1.52
C GLY A 17 -11.96 19.01 -2.53
N LYS A 18 -13.12 19.62 -2.30
CA LYS A 18 -13.70 20.63 -3.20
C LYS A 18 -12.79 21.84 -3.40
N GLN A 19 -12.48 22.15 -4.65
CA GLN A 19 -12.39 23.52 -5.13
C GLN A 19 -12.84 23.57 -6.59
N SER A 20 -13.66 24.57 -6.91
CA SER A 20 -14.09 24.89 -8.27
C SER A 20 -13.38 26.18 -8.68
N GLU A 21 -12.71 26.19 -9.82
CA GLU A 21 -12.94 27.17 -10.90
C GLU A 21 -11.93 27.03 -12.06
N GLY A 22 -12.39 27.38 -13.26
CA GLY A 22 -11.58 28.14 -14.23
C GLY A 22 -10.51 27.44 -15.09
N GLY A 23 -10.79 27.36 -16.39
CA GLY A 23 -9.75 27.47 -17.44
C GLY A 23 -9.19 26.16 -18.00
N GLY A 24 -9.63 25.79 -19.21
CA GLY A 24 -9.05 24.68 -19.97
C GLY A 24 -7.99 25.12 -20.99
N ARG A 25 -6.96 24.29 -21.19
CA ARG A 25 -6.19 24.24 -22.45
C ARG A 25 -5.44 22.91 -22.58
N ASN A 26 -5.56 22.26 -23.74
CA ASN A 26 -4.77 21.09 -24.06
C ASN A 26 -3.33 21.49 -24.34
N HIS A 27 -2.36 20.76 -23.78
CA HIS A 27 -1.04 20.62 -24.40
C HIS A 27 -0.51 19.21 -24.21
N SER A 28 0.11 18.67 -25.27
CA SER A 28 0.79 17.37 -25.21
C SER A 28 1.97 17.42 -24.24
N GLY A 29 1.96 16.55 -23.23
CA GLY A 29 3.08 16.30 -22.33
C GLY A 29 3.77 15.00 -22.73
N LYS A 30 5.06 15.04 -23.05
CA LYS A 30 5.86 13.84 -23.35
C LYS A 30 5.76 12.85 -22.19
N GLN A 31 5.35 11.61 -22.47
CA GLN A 31 5.62 10.48 -21.59
C GLN A 31 7.11 10.17 -21.63
N SER A 32 7.89 10.96 -20.90
CA SER A 32 9.24 10.56 -20.50
C SER A 32 9.11 9.29 -19.67
N SER A 33 9.83 8.23 -20.05
CA SER A 33 9.89 7.01 -19.26
C SER A 33 10.84 7.20 -18.08
N GLU A 34 10.49 8.14 -17.18
CA GLU A 34 11.22 8.34 -15.93
C GLU A 34 11.21 7.03 -15.15
N ALA A 35 12.41 6.52 -14.84
CA ALA A 35 12.56 5.31 -14.05
C ALA A 35 11.87 5.55 -12.70
N VAL A 36 10.73 4.88 -12.49
CA VAL A 36 9.78 5.28 -11.46
C VAL A 36 10.31 4.87 -10.08
N THR A 37 11.09 5.76 -9.46
CA THR A 37 11.83 5.46 -8.22
C THR A 37 10.88 5.25 -7.04
N PHE A 38 10.67 3.99 -6.67
CA PHE A 38 9.90 3.61 -5.50
C PHE A 38 10.77 3.71 -4.25
N ALA A 39 10.67 4.83 -3.54
CA ALA A 39 11.20 4.92 -2.19
C ALA A 39 10.40 3.97 -1.29
N LEU A 40 11.00 2.87 -0.83
CA LEU A 40 10.32 1.97 0.10
C LEU A 40 10.09 2.69 1.44
N PRO A 41 8.84 2.73 1.96
CA PRO A 41 8.55 3.43 3.20
C PRO A 41 9.24 2.75 4.38
N THR A 42 9.90 3.53 5.24
CA THR A 42 10.62 3.02 6.42
C THR A 42 9.63 2.56 7.51
N LEU A 43 9.14 1.32 7.38
CA LEU A 43 8.11 0.74 8.27
C LEU A 43 8.58 0.53 9.72
N ILE A 44 9.89 0.36 9.94
CA ILE A 44 10.53 0.29 11.27
C ILE A 44 11.79 1.16 11.22
N PRO A 45 12.05 2.04 12.20
CA PRO A 45 13.27 2.84 12.22
C PRO A 45 14.53 1.95 12.27
N PRO A 46 15.56 2.18 11.44
CA PRO A 46 16.72 1.29 11.35
C PRO A 46 17.41 0.99 12.69
N ARG A 47 17.47 1.98 13.59
CA ARG A 47 18.00 1.86 14.97
C ARG A 47 17.31 0.80 15.85
N VAL A 48 16.12 0.34 15.47
CA VAL A 48 15.32 -0.67 16.22
C VAL A 48 15.52 -2.07 15.66
N ILE A 49 16.01 -2.21 14.42
CA ILE A 49 16.18 -3.51 13.74
C ILE A 49 17.16 -4.45 14.49
N PRO A 50 18.35 -4.01 14.97
CA PRO A 50 19.25 -4.88 15.73
C PRO A 50 18.62 -5.39 17.02
N LEU A 51 17.95 -4.50 17.78
CA LEU A 51 17.29 -4.87 19.04
C LEU A 51 16.18 -5.92 18.85
N LEU A 52 15.44 -5.84 17.73
CA LEU A 52 14.43 -6.85 17.37
C LEU A 52 15.06 -8.16 16.89
N HIS A 53 16.20 -8.09 16.18
CA HIS A 53 16.97 -9.27 15.77
C HIS A 53 17.50 -10.04 16.99
N ASP A 54 18.15 -9.35 17.92
CA ASP A 54 18.81 -9.98 19.06
C ASP A 54 17.79 -10.58 20.03
N LEU A 55 16.67 -9.89 20.25
CA LEU A 55 15.52 -10.43 20.99
C LEU A 55 14.91 -11.67 20.30
N ALA A 56 14.75 -11.64 18.97
CA ALA A 56 14.26 -12.79 18.22
C ALA A 56 15.22 -13.98 18.32
N GLN A 57 16.53 -13.76 18.25
CA GLN A 57 17.55 -14.79 18.43
C GLN A 57 17.49 -15.39 19.85
N GLN A 58 17.37 -14.57 20.89
CA GLN A 58 17.17 -15.03 22.27
C GLN A 58 15.89 -15.86 22.43
N MET A 59 14.77 -15.43 21.83
CA MET A 59 13.52 -16.20 21.85
C MET A 59 13.64 -17.56 21.15
N VAL A 60 14.41 -17.65 20.05
CA VAL A 60 14.69 -18.93 19.37
C VAL A 60 15.58 -19.83 20.24
N GLN A 61 16.64 -19.28 20.85
CA GLN A 61 17.53 -20.02 21.76
C GLN A 61 16.79 -20.53 23.01
N ALA A 62 15.82 -19.79 23.52
CA ALA A 62 14.93 -20.21 24.61
C ALA A 62 13.80 -21.18 24.17
N GLY A 63 13.76 -21.59 22.90
CA GLY A 63 12.75 -22.52 22.35
C GLY A 63 11.39 -21.89 22.01
N HIS A 64 11.19 -20.59 22.26
CA HIS A 64 9.93 -19.86 22.05
C HIS A 64 9.64 -19.47 20.59
N GLN A 65 10.29 -20.14 19.61
CA GLN A 65 10.16 -19.85 18.18
C GLN A 65 8.72 -19.78 17.67
N GLN A 66 7.82 -20.66 18.13
CA GLN A 66 6.41 -20.66 17.70
C GLN A 66 5.65 -19.42 18.19
N GLN A 67 5.97 -18.92 19.40
CA GLN A 67 5.40 -17.69 19.93
C GLN A 67 5.94 -16.46 19.20
N LEU A 68 7.24 -16.45 18.89
CA LEU A 68 7.87 -15.42 18.05
C LEU A 68 7.20 -15.34 16.66
N PHE A 69 7.05 -16.47 15.95
CA PHE A 69 6.38 -16.52 14.65
C PHE A 69 4.93 -16.06 14.73
N ARG A 70 4.20 -16.46 15.78
CA ARG A 70 2.81 -16.04 16.00
C ARG A 70 2.71 -14.52 16.18
N ILE A 71 3.48 -13.94 17.11
CA ILE A 71 3.48 -12.50 17.39
C ILE A 71 3.87 -11.70 16.14
N TYR A 72 4.92 -12.14 15.43
CA TYR A 72 5.35 -11.50 14.19
C TYR A 72 4.25 -11.53 13.12
N ARG A 73 3.64 -12.70 12.89
CA ARG A 73 2.58 -12.90 11.90
C ARG A 73 1.35 -12.06 12.20
N GLU A 74 0.82 -12.14 13.43
CA GLU A 74 -0.37 -11.39 13.85
C GLU A 74 -0.12 -9.87 13.71
N THR A 75 0.99 -9.37 14.27
CA THR A 75 1.33 -7.93 14.23
C THR A 75 1.54 -7.43 12.80
N ARG A 76 2.36 -8.12 11.99
CA ARG A 76 2.65 -7.72 10.60
C ARG A 76 1.44 -7.81 9.69
N ALA A 77 0.62 -8.86 9.82
CA ALA A 77 -0.58 -9.03 8.99
C ALA A 77 -1.59 -7.89 9.25
N THR A 78 -1.85 -7.52 10.51
CA THR A 78 -2.76 -6.41 10.83
C THR A 78 -2.24 -5.08 10.30
N VAL A 79 -0.95 -4.76 10.48
CA VAL A 79 -0.35 -3.50 9.98
C VAL A 79 -0.31 -3.46 8.44
N LEU A 80 -0.04 -4.59 7.78
CA LEU A 80 -0.08 -4.70 6.32
C LEU A 80 -1.51 -4.52 5.79
N GLU A 81 -2.50 -5.22 6.35
CA GLU A 81 -3.89 -5.06 5.94
C GLU A 81 -4.41 -3.63 6.16
N GLN A 82 -4.06 -2.98 7.28
CA GLN A 82 -4.39 -1.56 7.49
C GLN A 82 -3.73 -0.66 6.44
N SER A 83 -2.49 -0.95 6.05
CA SER A 83 -1.76 -0.17 5.03
C SER A 83 -2.36 -0.35 3.63
N LEU A 84 -2.75 -1.57 3.26
CA LEU A 84 -3.44 -1.90 2.01
C LEU A 84 -4.84 -1.27 1.96
N ARG A 85 -5.61 -1.33 3.06
CA ARG A 85 -6.92 -0.63 3.15
C ARG A 85 -6.76 0.89 3.02
N LYS A 86 -5.76 1.50 3.66
CA LYS A 86 -5.44 2.92 3.49
C LYS A 86 -5.13 3.25 2.02
N LEU A 87 -4.36 2.40 1.34
CA LEU A 87 -4.00 2.56 -0.07
C LEU A 87 -5.20 2.53 -1.04
N GLY A 88 -6.35 1.98 -0.61
CA GLY A 88 -7.55 1.79 -1.43
C GLY A 88 -7.81 0.34 -1.84
N VAL A 89 -7.05 -0.64 -1.32
CA VAL A 89 -7.30 -2.06 -1.56
C VAL A 89 -8.49 -2.52 -0.71
N GLU A 90 -9.64 -2.64 -1.36
CA GLU A 90 -10.85 -3.20 -0.78
C GLU A 90 -10.82 -4.74 -0.73
N ARG A 91 -11.53 -5.34 0.23
CA ARG A 91 -11.96 -6.74 0.15
C ARG A 91 -13.36 -6.76 -0.46
N LEU A 92 -13.52 -7.42 -1.60
CA LEU A 92 -14.83 -7.72 -2.18
C LEU A 92 -15.13 -9.22 -2.01
N SER A 93 -16.37 -9.56 -1.68
CA SER A 93 -16.87 -10.93 -1.76
C SER A 93 -17.30 -11.29 -3.18
N LYS A 94 -17.58 -12.57 -3.41
CA LYS A 94 -18.17 -13.05 -4.67
C LYS A 94 -19.50 -12.36 -4.96
N ASP A 95 -20.36 -12.25 -3.95
CA ASP A 95 -21.68 -11.61 -4.04
C ASP A 95 -21.59 -10.12 -4.37
N ASP A 96 -20.60 -9.41 -3.82
CA ASP A 96 -20.38 -7.99 -4.14
C ASP A 96 -20.03 -7.81 -5.62
N VAL A 97 -19.12 -8.63 -6.15
CA VAL A 97 -18.72 -8.60 -7.57
C VAL A 97 -19.88 -8.98 -8.48
N GLN A 98 -20.67 -10.01 -8.12
CA GLN A 98 -21.80 -10.46 -8.94
C GLN A 98 -23.00 -9.49 -8.96
N ARG A 99 -23.10 -8.55 -8.01
CA ARG A 99 -24.17 -7.54 -7.93
C ARG A 99 -23.71 -6.14 -8.36
N MET A 100 -22.45 -6.00 -8.78
CA MET A 100 -21.87 -4.71 -9.16
C MET A 100 -22.20 -4.35 -10.61
N GLN A 101 -22.56 -3.08 -10.85
CA GLN A 101 -22.66 -2.55 -12.20
C GLN A 101 -21.31 -2.63 -12.91
N TRP A 102 -21.31 -2.97 -14.20
CA TRP A 102 -20.10 -3.25 -14.97
C TRP A 102 -19.08 -2.10 -14.93
N GLU A 103 -19.56 -0.86 -15.07
CA GLU A 103 -18.74 0.35 -15.11
C GLU A 103 -18.01 0.60 -13.79
N VAL A 104 -18.65 0.23 -12.66
CA VAL A 104 -18.07 0.31 -11.31
C VAL A 104 -17.06 -0.81 -11.09
N LEU A 105 -17.34 -2.01 -11.61
CA LEU A 105 -16.44 -3.15 -11.56
C LEU A 105 -15.16 -2.90 -12.39
N GLU A 106 -15.30 -2.41 -13.62
CA GLU A 106 -14.18 -2.03 -14.50
C GLU A 106 -13.28 -0.96 -13.85
N ALA A 107 -13.88 0.10 -13.29
CA ALA A 107 -13.14 1.11 -12.52
C ALA A 107 -12.41 0.51 -11.30
N LYS A 108 -13.03 -0.42 -10.56
CA LYS A 108 -12.37 -1.12 -9.45
C LYS A 108 -11.26 -2.06 -9.90
N ILE A 109 -11.38 -2.72 -11.05
CA ILE A 109 -10.30 -3.54 -11.64
C ILE A 109 -9.09 -2.66 -11.99
N GLY A 110 -9.31 -1.52 -12.64
CA GLY A 110 -8.25 -0.55 -12.94
C GLY A 110 -7.52 -0.06 -11.68
N ASN A 111 -8.29 0.35 -10.66
CA ASN A 111 -7.75 0.76 -9.36
C ASN A 111 -7.02 -0.40 -8.64
N TRP A 112 -7.52 -1.62 -8.69
CA TRP A 112 -6.88 -2.79 -8.08
C TRP A 112 -5.51 -3.08 -8.73
N ILE A 113 -5.42 -3.08 -10.07
CA ILE A 113 -4.15 -3.25 -10.79
C ILE A 113 -3.15 -2.16 -10.38
N HIS A 114 -3.62 -0.91 -10.26
CA HIS A 114 -2.83 0.24 -9.83
C HIS A 114 -2.30 0.08 -8.40
N TYR A 115 -3.16 -0.29 -7.44
CA TYR A 115 -2.76 -0.51 -6.05
C TYR A 115 -1.88 -1.75 -5.87
N MET A 116 -2.07 -2.81 -6.64
CA MET A 116 -1.17 -3.99 -6.60
C MET A 116 0.24 -3.64 -7.12
N ARG A 117 0.36 -2.82 -8.17
CA ARG A 117 1.66 -2.30 -8.64
C ARG A 117 2.37 -1.41 -7.62
N ILE A 118 1.64 -0.83 -6.66
CA ILE A 118 2.21 -0.11 -5.51
C ILE A 118 2.59 -1.09 -4.39
N SER A 119 1.77 -2.11 -4.16
CA SER A 119 1.88 -3.04 -3.03
C SER A 119 2.97 -4.10 -3.16
N VAL A 120 3.29 -4.52 -4.40
CA VAL A 120 4.27 -5.58 -4.67
C VAL A 120 5.59 -4.93 -5.10
N ARG A 121 6.32 -4.44 -4.09
CA ARG A 121 7.58 -3.68 -4.17
C ARG A 121 8.45 -3.94 -2.94
#